data_AF-A0A1U8D1N8-F1
#
_entry.id   AF-A0A1U8D1N8-F1
#
_cell.length_a   1.000
_cell.length_b   1.000
_cell.length_c   1.000
_cell.angle_alpha   90.00
_cell.angle_beta   90.00
_cell.angle_gamma   90.00
#
_symmetry.space_group_name_H-M   'P 1'
#
loop_
_entity.id
_entity.type
_entity.pdbx_description
1 polymer ?
#
loop_
_entity_poly.entity_id
_entity_poly.type
_entity_poly.pdbx_seq_one_letter_code
_entity_poly.pdbx_strand_id
1 'polypeptide(L)'
;FTKLWCHFCSSTILNILNIQADIDKAVKAARQAFQIGSPWRTMDASERGRLLYKLADLMERDRLLLTIDKEQHDKVLELIESGKKEGAKLELGGGRWGNKGFFVQPTVFSNVTDEMRIAKEEIFGPVQQIMKFKSLDDVIKRANNTIYGLAAGVFTKDLDKAITVSSALQAGMVWVNCYLTFSFHCPFGGFKMSGNGREMGELGIYEYTELKTVAMKISQKNS
;
A
#
# COMPACT_ATOMS: atom_id res chain seq x y z
N PHE A 1 -10.80 -15.81 -10.34
CA PHE A 1 -9.38 -15.67 -9.94
C PHE A 1 -9.25 -14.38 -9.16
N THR A 2 -8.54 -14.41 -8.04
CA THR A 2 -8.48 -13.28 -7.11
C THR A 2 -7.01 -12.86 -7.03
N LYS A 3 -6.72 -11.57 -7.23
CA LYS A 3 -5.34 -11.03 -7.35
C LYS A 3 -4.99 -10.19 -6.12
N LEU A 4 -3.95 -10.60 -5.42
CA LEU A 4 -3.29 -9.84 -4.37
C LEU A 4 -2.48 -8.70 -5.03
N TRP A 5 -2.65 -7.49 -4.54
CA TRP A 5 -1.72 -6.39 -4.76
C TRP A 5 -0.88 -6.31 -3.51
N CYS A 6 0.41 -6.00 -3.58
CA CYS A 6 1.21 -5.56 -2.43
C CYS A 6 1.76 -4.17 -2.79
N HIS A 7 1.49 -3.16 -1.98
CA HIS A 7 2.06 -1.83 -2.16
C HIS A 7 2.74 -1.48 -0.86
N PHE A 8 4.05 -1.23 -0.94
CA PHE A 8 4.96 -0.97 0.17
C PHE A 8 5.03 -2.11 1.17
N CYS A 9 6.15 -2.83 1.19
CA CYS A 9 6.34 -4.03 2.00
C CYS A 9 6.61 -3.73 3.51
N SER A 10 5.85 -2.76 4.05
CA SER A 10 5.44 -2.68 5.46
C SER A 10 3.92 -2.89 5.62
N SER A 11 3.12 -2.70 4.56
CA SER A 11 1.69 -2.98 4.48
C SER A 11 1.38 -4.14 3.54
N THR A 12 1.04 -5.31 4.11
CA THR A 12 0.51 -6.42 3.33
C THR A 12 -0.88 -6.06 2.80
N ILE A 13 -0.97 -5.65 1.54
CA ILE A 13 -2.28 -5.48 0.91
C ILE A 13 -2.91 -6.85 0.67
N LEU A 14 -4.05 -7.11 1.30
CA LEU A 14 -4.88 -8.29 1.05
C LEU A 14 -6.01 -7.98 0.06
N ASN A 15 -5.66 -7.64 -1.17
CA ASN A 15 -6.66 -7.39 -2.20
C ASN A 15 -7.41 -8.69 -2.57
N ILE A 16 -8.58 -8.92 -1.96
CA ILE A 16 -9.52 -10.00 -2.32
C ILE A 16 -10.36 -9.58 -3.54
N LEU A 17 -9.69 -9.20 -4.62
CA LEU A 17 -10.37 -8.67 -5.79
C LEU A 17 -11.03 -9.77 -6.61
N ASN A 18 -12.35 -9.73 -6.75
CA ASN A 18 -13.01 -10.36 -7.90
C ASN A 18 -12.56 -9.60 -9.18
N ILE A 19 -11.42 -10.03 -9.76
CA ILE A 19 -10.61 -9.36 -10.79
C ILE A 19 -11.44 -8.72 -11.92
N GLN A 20 -12.56 -9.31 -12.28
CA GLN A 20 -13.38 -8.83 -13.38
C GLN A 20 -13.96 -7.45 -13.10
N ALA A 21 -14.52 -7.21 -11.92
CA ALA A 21 -15.30 -5.99 -11.65
C ALA A 21 -14.44 -4.71 -11.57
N ASP A 22 -13.20 -4.81 -11.10
CA ASP A 22 -12.32 -3.63 -10.97
C ASP A 22 -11.45 -3.40 -12.21
N ILE A 23 -11.09 -4.45 -12.96
CA ILE A 23 -10.66 -4.28 -14.36
C ILE A 23 -11.80 -3.61 -15.12
N ASP A 24 -13.05 -4.05 -14.95
CA ASP A 24 -14.19 -3.43 -15.60
C ASP A 24 -14.38 -1.99 -15.14
N LYS A 25 -14.14 -1.62 -13.88
CA LYS A 25 -14.17 -0.21 -13.43
C LYS A 25 -13.05 0.63 -14.03
N ALA A 26 -11.81 0.15 -14.03
CA ALA A 26 -10.68 0.89 -14.60
C ALA A 26 -10.83 1.03 -16.12
N VAL A 27 -11.22 -0.06 -16.79
CA VAL A 27 -11.55 -0.09 -18.21
C VAL A 27 -12.79 0.77 -18.50
N LYS A 28 -13.78 0.81 -17.61
CA LYS A 28 -14.97 1.68 -17.73
C LYS A 28 -14.59 3.15 -17.56
N ALA A 29 -13.74 3.50 -16.59
CA ALA A 29 -13.27 4.86 -16.39
C ALA A 29 -12.44 5.33 -17.60
N ALA A 30 -11.54 4.48 -18.12
CA ALA A 30 -10.82 4.74 -19.36
C ALA A 30 -11.78 4.88 -20.55
N ARG A 31 -12.73 3.95 -20.72
CA ARG A 31 -13.75 4.02 -21.78
C ARG A 31 -14.61 5.28 -21.67
N GLN A 32 -15.02 5.68 -20.47
CA GLN A 32 -15.76 6.91 -20.21
C GLN A 32 -14.94 8.15 -20.54
N ALA A 33 -13.65 8.17 -20.18
CA ALA A 33 -12.74 9.24 -20.58
C ALA A 33 -12.59 9.33 -22.11
N PHE A 34 -12.70 8.22 -22.85
CA PHE A 34 -12.60 8.21 -24.32
C PHE A 34 -13.94 8.12 -25.08
N GLN A 35 -15.08 8.22 -24.39
CA GLN A 35 -16.42 8.24 -25.02
C GLN A 35 -16.63 9.51 -25.84
N ILE A 36 -17.41 9.42 -26.93
CA ILE A 36 -17.83 10.58 -27.74
C ILE A 36 -18.57 11.55 -26.82
N GLY A 37 -18.12 12.81 -26.74
CA GLY A 37 -18.72 13.83 -25.89
C GLY A 37 -18.25 13.86 -24.43
N SER A 38 -17.30 13.00 -24.02
CA SER A 38 -16.75 13.05 -22.67
C SER A 38 -15.91 14.32 -22.45
N PRO A 39 -15.79 14.83 -21.20
CA PRO A 39 -14.99 16.01 -20.90
C PRO A 39 -13.55 15.89 -21.42
N TRP A 40 -12.95 14.70 -21.33
CA TRP A 40 -11.59 14.46 -21.82
C TRP A 40 -11.48 14.47 -23.35
N ARG A 41 -12.50 14.01 -24.08
CA ARG A 41 -12.51 14.03 -25.55
C ARG A 41 -12.83 15.41 -26.12
N THR A 42 -13.73 16.14 -25.45
CA THR A 42 -14.18 17.49 -25.84
C THR A 42 -13.26 18.59 -25.35
N MET A 43 -12.38 18.29 -24.38
CA MET A 43 -11.31 19.18 -23.95
C MET A 43 -10.34 19.41 -25.10
N ASP A 44 -9.91 20.67 -25.24
CA ASP A 44 -8.95 21.06 -26.25
C ASP A 44 -7.62 20.32 -26.07
N ALA A 45 -6.93 20.04 -27.17
CA ALA A 45 -5.65 19.34 -27.12
C ALA A 45 -4.61 20.09 -26.27
N SER A 46 -4.67 21.43 -26.25
CA SER A 46 -3.80 22.27 -25.41
C SER A 46 -4.14 22.17 -23.92
N GLU A 47 -5.42 22.07 -23.55
CA GLU A 47 -5.83 21.89 -22.15
C GLU A 47 -5.48 20.50 -21.62
N ARG A 48 -5.65 19.46 -22.44
CA ARG A 48 -5.14 18.12 -22.14
C ARG A 48 -3.63 18.13 -21.95
N GLY A 49 -2.94 18.78 -22.88
CA GLY A 49 -1.50 19.03 -22.80
C GLY A 49 -1.13 19.70 -21.49
N ARG A 50 -1.83 20.78 -21.10
CA ARG A 50 -1.58 21.53 -19.87
C ARG A 50 -1.76 20.68 -18.61
N LEU A 51 -2.74 19.78 -18.56
CA LEU A 51 -2.91 18.88 -17.42
C LEU A 51 -1.79 17.83 -17.33
N LEU A 52 -1.37 17.28 -18.47
CA LEU A 52 -0.26 16.34 -18.56
C LEU A 52 1.08 17.02 -18.22
N TYR A 53 1.30 18.23 -18.72
CA TYR A 53 2.46 19.06 -18.37
C TYR A 53 2.42 19.49 -16.92
N LYS A 54 1.26 19.84 -16.36
CA LYS A 54 1.16 20.16 -14.93
C LYS A 54 1.51 18.96 -14.05
N LEU A 55 1.11 17.75 -14.44
CA LEU A 55 1.55 16.53 -13.75
C LEU A 55 3.06 16.34 -13.89
N ALA A 56 3.61 16.51 -15.09
CA ALA A 56 5.04 16.43 -15.34
C ALA A 56 5.83 17.48 -14.54
N ASP A 57 5.37 18.73 -14.50
CA ASP A 57 5.95 19.84 -13.75
C ASP A 57 5.89 19.59 -12.24
N LEU A 58 4.80 19.00 -11.73
CA LEU A 58 4.71 18.60 -10.33
C LEU A 58 5.71 17.48 -10.00
N MET A 59 5.88 16.51 -10.90
CA MET A 59 6.91 15.46 -10.77
C MET A 59 8.34 16.02 -10.92
N GLU A 60 8.54 17.03 -11.76
CA GLU A 60 9.81 17.74 -11.98
C GLU A 60 10.17 18.66 -10.80
N ARG A 61 9.17 19.29 -10.17
CA ARG A 61 9.31 20.11 -8.96
C ARG A 61 9.65 19.25 -7.75
N ASP A 62 8.89 18.16 -7.57
CA ASP A 62 9.03 17.24 -6.42
C ASP A 62 10.08 16.16 -6.70
N ARG A 63 10.89 16.38 -7.72
CA ARG A 63 11.96 15.52 -8.25
C ARG A 63 12.96 15.02 -7.21
N LEU A 64 13.22 15.81 -6.16
CA LEU A 64 14.13 15.46 -5.07
C LEU A 64 13.53 14.41 -4.10
N LEU A 65 12.23 14.11 -4.21
CA LEU A 65 11.53 13.15 -3.36
C LEU A 65 11.33 11.78 -4.03
N LEU A 66 11.69 11.61 -5.32
CA LEU A 66 11.29 10.44 -6.11
C LEU A 66 12.20 9.20 -5.95
N THR A 67 13.39 9.35 -5.38
CA THR A 67 14.09 8.39 -4.53
C THR A 67 15.10 9.23 -3.74
N ILE A 68 15.13 9.09 -2.41
CA ILE A 68 15.71 10.10 -1.52
C ILE A 68 17.22 10.26 -1.74
N ASP A 69 17.93 9.15 -1.92
CA ASP A 69 19.38 9.11 -2.09
C ASP A 69 19.83 7.93 -2.96
N LYS A 70 21.15 7.87 -3.18
CA LYS A 70 21.80 6.81 -3.95
C LYS A 70 21.61 5.43 -3.32
N GLU A 71 21.65 5.32 -2.00
CA GLU A 71 21.57 4.05 -1.29
C GLU A 71 20.19 3.42 -1.48
N GLN A 72 19.13 4.20 -1.29
CA GLN A 72 17.77 3.75 -1.51
C GLN A 72 17.50 3.42 -2.99
N HIS A 73 18.03 4.23 -3.91
CA HIS A 73 17.95 3.93 -5.34
C HIS A 73 18.62 2.62 -5.72
N ASP A 74 19.84 2.40 -5.25
CA ASP A 74 20.61 1.18 -5.55
C ASP A 74 19.92 -0.04 -4.92
N LYS A 75 19.38 0.08 -3.71
CA LYS A 75 18.56 -0.96 -3.05
C LYS A 75 17.31 -1.31 -3.86
N VAL A 76 16.58 -0.31 -4.34
CA VAL A 76 15.37 -0.55 -5.16
C VAL A 76 15.73 -1.29 -6.46
N LEU A 77 16.78 -0.85 -7.15
CA LEU A 77 17.23 -1.53 -8.38
C LEU A 77 17.72 -2.96 -8.10
N GLU A 78 18.42 -3.17 -6.99
CA GLU A 78 18.87 -4.50 -6.54
C GLU A 78 17.68 -5.46 -6.34
N LEU A 79 16.62 -5.00 -5.66
CA LEU A 79 15.40 -5.78 -5.45
C LEU A 79 14.62 -5.99 -6.76
N ILE A 80 14.62 -5.04 -7.69
CA ILE A 80 14.06 -5.26 -9.03
C ILE A 80 14.83 -6.37 -9.75
N GLU A 81 16.15 -6.38 -9.67
CA GLU A 81 16.97 -7.42 -10.28
C GLU A 81 16.77 -8.78 -9.61
N SER A 82 16.57 -8.84 -8.28
CA SER A 82 16.25 -10.10 -7.60
C SER A 82 14.91 -10.67 -8.09
N GLY A 83 13.89 -9.82 -8.26
CA GLY A 83 12.60 -10.23 -8.83
C GLY A 83 12.73 -10.87 -10.22
N LYS A 84 13.56 -10.28 -11.10
CA LYS A 84 13.86 -10.85 -12.42
C LYS A 84 14.57 -12.21 -12.31
N LYS A 85 15.58 -12.31 -11.45
CA LYS A 85 16.41 -13.52 -11.27
C LYS A 85 15.63 -14.67 -10.64
N GLU A 86 14.71 -14.38 -9.72
CA GLU A 86 13.91 -15.37 -9.01
C GLU A 86 12.69 -15.85 -9.82
N GLY A 87 12.50 -15.32 -11.03
CA GLY A 87 11.50 -15.80 -11.99
C GLY A 87 10.16 -15.08 -11.96
N ALA A 88 10.07 -13.91 -11.31
CA ALA A 88 8.89 -13.07 -11.44
C ALA A 88 8.80 -12.51 -12.86
N LYS A 89 7.58 -12.36 -13.38
CA LYS A 89 7.36 -11.79 -14.71
C LYS A 89 7.35 -10.27 -14.63
N LEU A 90 8.37 -9.62 -15.18
CA LEU A 90 8.40 -8.18 -15.36
C LEU A 90 7.42 -7.77 -16.47
N GLU A 91 6.35 -7.06 -16.11
CA GLU A 91 5.33 -6.58 -17.06
C GLU A 91 5.64 -5.16 -17.58
N LEU A 92 6.26 -4.33 -16.75
CA LEU A 92 6.53 -2.92 -17.05
C LEU A 92 7.74 -2.43 -16.25
N GLY A 93 8.52 -1.52 -16.84
CA GLY A 93 9.59 -0.79 -16.16
C GLY A 93 10.79 -1.66 -15.83
N GLY A 94 11.23 -1.61 -14.57
CA GLY A 94 12.29 -2.47 -14.06
C GLY A 94 13.71 -1.94 -14.27
N GLY A 95 13.88 -0.62 -14.34
CA GLY A 95 15.20 -0.02 -14.50
C GLY A 95 15.25 1.45 -14.09
N ARG A 96 16.44 2.05 -14.22
CA ARG A 96 16.67 3.47 -14.00
C ARG A 96 16.00 4.30 -15.09
N TRP A 97 15.48 5.47 -14.72
CA TRP A 97 15.01 6.46 -15.68
C TRP A 97 16.00 7.63 -15.83
N GLY A 98 16.49 7.84 -17.05
CA GLY A 98 17.40 8.95 -17.37
C GLY A 98 18.82 8.81 -16.83
N ASN A 99 19.63 9.86 -17.05
CA ASN A 99 21.06 9.87 -16.74
C ASN A 99 21.44 10.71 -15.50
N LYS A 100 20.54 11.55 -15.01
CA LYS A 100 20.72 12.40 -13.82
C LYS A 100 19.65 12.08 -12.79
N GLY A 101 19.99 12.26 -11.51
CA GLY A 101 19.12 11.95 -10.39
C GLY A 101 18.95 10.44 -10.15
N PHE A 102 18.17 10.14 -9.12
CA PHE A 102 17.87 8.81 -8.61
C PHE A 102 16.44 8.44 -9.00
N PHE A 103 16.15 8.25 -10.29
CA PHE A 103 14.81 7.86 -10.75
C PHE A 103 14.74 6.39 -11.07
N VAL A 104 13.73 5.72 -10.52
CA VAL A 104 13.38 4.34 -10.86
C VAL A 104 12.09 4.36 -11.67
N GLN A 105 12.04 3.59 -12.75
CA GLN A 105 10.82 3.42 -13.54
C GLN A 105 9.72 2.77 -12.71
N PRO A 106 8.45 3.20 -12.85
CA PRO A 106 7.31 2.45 -12.32
C PRO A 106 7.36 1.01 -12.81
N THR A 107 7.46 0.08 -11.88
CA THR A 107 7.75 -1.33 -12.15
C THR A 107 6.59 -2.21 -11.71
N VAL A 108 6.19 -3.16 -12.55
CA VAL A 108 5.11 -4.11 -12.22
C VAL A 108 5.61 -5.53 -12.44
N PHE A 109 5.55 -6.35 -11.39
CA PHE A 109 5.79 -7.78 -11.44
C PHE A 109 4.48 -8.57 -11.32
N SER A 110 4.31 -9.55 -12.19
CA SER A 110 3.25 -10.55 -12.09
C SER A 110 3.83 -11.94 -11.84
N ASN A 111 2.96 -12.90 -11.48
CA ASN A 111 3.35 -14.27 -11.11
C ASN A 111 4.40 -14.30 -9.99
N VAL A 112 4.29 -13.37 -9.04
CA VAL A 112 5.14 -13.35 -7.85
C VAL A 112 4.70 -14.47 -6.90
N THR A 113 5.68 -15.17 -6.32
CA THR A 113 5.48 -16.20 -5.30
C THR A 113 6.00 -15.73 -3.94
N ASP A 114 5.44 -16.25 -2.86
CA ASP A 114 5.71 -15.80 -1.50
C ASP A 114 7.18 -15.96 -1.08
N GLU A 115 7.93 -16.86 -1.71
CA GLU A 115 9.35 -17.09 -1.40
C GLU A 115 10.31 -16.04 -1.97
N MET A 116 9.85 -15.23 -2.93
CA MET A 116 10.68 -14.23 -3.61
C MET A 116 11.04 -13.09 -2.66
N ARG A 117 12.24 -12.52 -2.80
CA ARG A 117 12.68 -11.36 -2.02
C ARG A 117 11.76 -10.17 -2.22
N ILE A 118 11.33 -9.92 -3.45
CA ILE A 118 10.36 -8.85 -3.77
C ILE A 118 8.97 -9.05 -3.10
N ALA A 119 8.68 -10.23 -2.57
CA ALA A 119 7.47 -10.52 -1.80
C ALA A 119 7.65 -10.38 -0.28
N LYS A 120 8.89 -10.47 0.21
CA LYS A 120 9.23 -10.50 1.65
C LYS A 120 9.88 -9.21 2.16
N GLU A 121 10.65 -8.53 1.32
CA GLU A 121 11.49 -7.38 1.70
C GLU A 121 10.87 -6.04 1.29
N GLU A 122 11.01 -5.05 2.18
CA GLU A 122 10.52 -3.71 1.91
C GLU A 122 11.35 -2.99 0.84
N ILE A 123 10.75 -2.86 -0.35
CA ILE A 123 11.37 -2.18 -1.49
C ILE A 123 11.41 -0.66 -1.28
N PHE A 124 10.30 -0.06 -0.81
CA PHE A 124 10.18 1.40 -0.62
C PHE A 124 10.51 2.20 -1.89
N GLY A 125 9.99 1.71 -3.02
CA GLY A 125 10.13 2.31 -4.35
C GLY A 125 8.90 2.00 -5.22
N PRO A 126 8.83 2.53 -6.46
CA PRO A 126 7.66 2.41 -7.32
C PRO A 126 7.55 1.02 -7.97
N VAL A 127 7.45 -0.04 -7.16
CA VAL A 127 7.47 -1.44 -7.59
C VAL A 127 6.24 -2.17 -7.05
N GLN A 128 5.38 -2.64 -7.96
CA GLN A 128 4.16 -3.37 -7.65
C GLN A 128 4.35 -4.87 -7.83
N GLN A 129 3.98 -5.68 -6.83
CA GLN A 129 3.86 -7.13 -6.96
C GLN A 129 2.41 -7.56 -7.11
N ILE A 130 2.15 -8.53 -8.00
CA ILE A 130 0.84 -9.13 -8.22
C ILE A 130 0.94 -10.65 -8.01
N MET A 131 0.20 -11.15 -7.03
CA MET A 131 0.10 -12.58 -6.72
C MET A 131 -1.32 -13.10 -6.96
N LYS A 132 -1.44 -14.40 -7.21
CA LYS A 132 -2.74 -15.08 -7.36
C LYS A 132 -3.00 -15.92 -6.11
N PHE A 133 -4.28 -16.10 -5.78
CA PHE A 133 -4.72 -17.04 -4.77
C PHE A 133 -6.01 -17.74 -5.17
N LYS A 134 -6.35 -18.82 -4.48
CA LYS A 134 -7.50 -19.68 -4.80
C LYS A 134 -8.54 -19.73 -3.69
N SER A 135 -8.16 -19.65 -2.42
CA SER A 135 -9.07 -19.67 -1.28
C SER A 135 -8.82 -18.53 -0.32
N LEU A 136 -9.85 -18.19 0.46
CA LEU A 136 -9.77 -17.19 1.52
C LEU A 136 -8.79 -17.60 2.62
N ASP A 137 -8.86 -18.86 3.05
CA ASP A 137 -7.97 -19.35 4.11
C ASP A 137 -6.50 -19.32 3.69
N ASP A 138 -6.20 -19.68 2.44
CA ASP A 138 -4.85 -19.61 1.87
C ASP A 138 -4.35 -18.17 1.87
N VAL A 139 -5.16 -17.23 1.37
CA VAL A 139 -4.71 -15.86 1.24
C VAL A 139 -4.54 -15.16 2.60
N ILE A 140 -5.38 -15.47 3.59
CA ILE A 140 -5.23 -14.96 4.96
C ILE A 140 -3.93 -15.49 5.57
N LYS A 141 -3.66 -16.80 5.44
CA LYS A 141 -2.41 -17.41 5.92
C LYS A 141 -1.19 -16.74 5.29
N ARG A 142 -1.20 -16.58 3.97
CA ARG A 142 -0.10 -15.95 3.22
C ARG A 142 0.07 -14.48 3.59
N ALA A 143 -1.02 -13.74 3.77
CA ALA A 143 -0.97 -12.34 4.18
C ALA A 143 -0.38 -12.15 5.58
N ASN A 144 -0.68 -13.07 6.48
CA ASN A 144 -0.13 -13.06 7.84
C ASN A 144 1.27 -13.69 7.93
N ASN A 145 1.75 -14.39 6.91
CA ASN A 145 3.08 -15.02 6.87
C ASN A 145 4.18 -14.00 6.52
N THR A 146 4.34 -13.01 7.39
CA THR A 146 5.36 -11.97 7.29
C THR A 146 5.73 -11.49 8.68
N ILE A 147 6.93 -10.95 8.82
CA ILE A 147 7.38 -10.28 10.04
C ILE A 147 6.69 -8.92 10.25
N TYR A 148 6.11 -8.36 9.20
CA TYR A 148 5.43 -7.06 9.20
C TYR A 148 3.93 -7.19 9.53
N GLY A 149 3.29 -6.05 9.78
CA GLY A 149 1.87 -5.96 10.14
C GLY A 149 1.38 -4.53 10.29
N LEU A 150 1.83 -3.58 9.45
CA LEU A 150 1.43 -2.18 9.59
C LEU A 150 -0.04 -1.97 9.22
N ALA A 151 -0.39 -2.30 7.98
CA ALA A 151 -1.72 -2.11 7.46
C ALA A 151 -2.06 -3.13 6.37
N ALA A 152 -3.35 -3.31 6.13
CA ALA A 152 -3.89 -4.16 5.08
C ALA A 152 -5.17 -3.56 4.48
N GLY A 153 -5.56 -4.02 3.30
CA GLY A 153 -6.78 -3.58 2.61
C GLY A 153 -7.53 -4.78 2.09
N VAL A 154 -8.86 -4.76 2.18
CA VAL A 154 -9.78 -5.82 1.75
C VAL A 154 -10.80 -5.18 0.80
N PHE A 155 -10.94 -5.73 -0.40
CA PHE A 155 -11.90 -5.23 -1.39
C PHE A 155 -12.91 -6.32 -1.71
N THR A 156 -14.16 -6.13 -1.32
CA THR A 156 -15.23 -7.11 -1.52
C THR A 156 -16.59 -6.43 -1.40
N LYS A 157 -17.59 -6.97 -2.10
CA LYS A 157 -19.00 -6.57 -1.92
C LYS A 157 -19.72 -7.40 -0.85
N ASP A 158 -19.10 -8.50 -0.44
CA ASP A 158 -19.64 -9.45 0.53
C ASP A 158 -19.21 -9.03 1.94
N LEU A 159 -20.20 -8.69 2.78
CA LEU A 159 -19.99 -8.18 4.12
C LEU A 159 -19.40 -9.23 5.07
N ASP A 160 -19.84 -10.50 4.95
CA ASP A 160 -19.32 -11.58 5.78
C ASP A 160 -17.84 -11.80 5.49
N LYS A 161 -17.46 -11.76 4.20
CA LYS A 161 -16.05 -11.81 3.82
C LYS A 161 -15.28 -10.59 4.31
N ALA A 162 -15.85 -9.39 4.23
CA ALA A 162 -15.18 -8.18 4.69
C ALA A 162 -14.85 -8.27 6.19
N ILE A 163 -15.85 -8.59 7.01
CA ILE A 163 -15.70 -8.71 8.46
C ILE A 163 -14.73 -9.85 8.79
N THR A 164 -14.99 -11.06 8.28
CA THR A 164 -14.18 -12.26 8.56
C THR A 164 -12.70 -12.04 8.25
N VAL A 165 -12.40 -11.48 7.07
CA VAL A 165 -11.02 -11.24 6.65
C VAL A 165 -10.39 -10.12 7.49
N SER A 166 -11.10 -9.02 7.69
CA SER A 166 -10.56 -7.89 8.43
C SER A 166 -10.22 -8.25 9.88
N SER A 167 -11.01 -9.13 10.50
CA SER A 167 -10.73 -9.65 11.85
C SER A 167 -9.58 -10.67 11.87
N ALA A 168 -9.35 -11.40 10.78
CA ALA A 168 -8.31 -12.42 10.72
C ALA A 168 -6.91 -11.89 10.34
N LEU A 169 -6.84 -10.69 9.75
CA LEU A 169 -5.59 -10.04 9.37
C LEU A 169 -4.84 -9.51 10.59
N GLN A 170 -3.55 -9.84 10.68
CA GLN A 170 -2.65 -9.37 11.73
C GLN A 170 -2.01 -8.04 11.31
N ALA A 171 -2.84 -6.99 11.21
CA ALA A 171 -2.44 -5.66 10.80
C ALA A 171 -3.01 -4.59 11.73
N GLY A 172 -2.28 -3.49 11.89
CA GLY A 172 -2.67 -2.35 12.73
C GLY A 172 -3.90 -1.61 12.24
N MET A 173 -4.01 -1.47 10.93
CA MET A 173 -5.13 -0.84 10.23
C MET A 173 -5.60 -1.75 9.11
N VAL A 174 -6.91 -2.00 9.03
CA VAL A 174 -7.50 -2.73 7.90
C VAL A 174 -8.54 -1.86 7.21
N TRP A 175 -8.27 -1.51 5.96
CA TRP A 175 -9.24 -0.78 5.12
C TRP A 175 -10.17 -1.74 4.40
N VAL A 176 -11.45 -1.40 4.29
CA VAL A 176 -12.44 -2.16 3.53
C VAL A 176 -12.99 -1.30 2.39
N ASN A 177 -12.79 -1.73 1.15
CA ASN A 177 -13.19 -1.01 -0.08
C ASN A 177 -12.62 0.41 -0.23
N CYS A 178 -11.56 0.72 0.51
CA CYS A 178 -10.74 1.91 0.39
C CYS A 178 -9.28 1.55 0.69
N TYR A 179 -8.36 2.50 0.48
CA TYR A 179 -6.95 2.33 0.83
C TYR A 179 -6.31 3.69 1.11
N LEU A 180 -5.31 3.75 2.00
CA LEU A 180 -4.62 4.98 2.40
C LEU A 180 -5.55 6.09 2.90
N THR A 181 -6.66 5.72 3.55
CA THR A 181 -7.55 6.67 4.21
C THR A 181 -7.16 6.79 5.68
N PHE A 182 -6.76 7.98 6.09
CA PHE A 182 -6.32 8.27 7.46
C PHE A 182 -7.22 9.31 8.11
N SER A 183 -7.33 9.24 9.43
CA SER A 183 -8.00 10.24 10.26
C SER A 183 -7.22 10.37 11.56
N PHE A 184 -6.96 11.60 12.01
CA PHE A 184 -6.26 11.88 13.26
C PHE A 184 -7.03 11.40 14.50
N HIS A 185 -8.32 11.08 14.35
CA HIS A 185 -9.15 10.49 15.39
C HIS A 185 -8.89 8.99 15.59
N CYS A 186 -8.30 8.31 14.61
CA CYS A 186 -8.09 6.87 14.65
C CYS A 186 -6.63 6.58 15.00
N PRO A 187 -6.35 5.63 15.92
CA PRO A 187 -4.98 5.23 16.20
C PRO A 187 -4.36 4.52 14.98
N PHE A 188 -3.06 4.74 14.77
CA PHE A 188 -2.28 4.15 13.70
C PHE A 188 -0.97 3.57 14.24
N GLY A 189 -0.59 2.37 13.81
CA GLY A 189 0.65 1.73 14.21
C GLY A 189 0.59 0.23 14.00
N GLY A 190 1.75 -0.43 13.93
CA GLY A 190 1.84 -1.80 13.43
C GLY A 190 1.61 -2.92 14.46
N PHE A 191 1.32 -4.10 13.92
CA PHE A 191 1.51 -5.38 14.60
C PHE A 191 2.94 -5.90 14.33
N LYS A 192 3.39 -6.85 15.15
CA LYS A 192 4.68 -7.55 14.98
C LYS A 192 5.86 -6.57 14.88
N MET A 193 6.76 -6.75 13.91
CA MET A 193 7.93 -5.89 13.72
C MET A 193 7.61 -4.53 13.08
N SER A 194 6.33 -4.26 12.74
CA SER A 194 5.94 -2.97 12.15
C SER A 194 5.75 -1.85 13.18
N GLY A 195 5.91 -2.11 14.48
CA GLY A 195 5.96 -1.06 15.49
C GLY A 195 5.54 -1.53 16.87
N ASN A 196 5.91 -0.74 17.87
CA ASN A 196 5.43 -0.84 19.24
C ASN A 196 4.65 0.43 19.54
N GLY A 197 3.43 0.29 20.06
CA GLY A 197 2.58 1.44 20.31
C GLY A 197 1.71 1.87 19.13
N ARG A 198 1.00 2.98 19.29
CA ARG A 198 0.09 3.62 18.34
C ARG A 198 0.27 5.13 18.42
N GLU A 199 0.33 5.77 17.27
CA GLU A 199 0.22 7.22 17.13
C GLU A 199 -1.22 7.62 16.81
N MET A 200 -1.55 8.90 17.00
CA MET A 200 -2.89 9.46 16.74
C MET A 200 -4.01 8.87 17.61
N GLY A 201 -5.23 9.38 17.43
CA GLY A 201 -6.38 9.02 18.25
C GLY A 201 -6.17 9.29 19.75
N GLU A 202 -7.10 8.81 20.56
CA GLU A 202 -6.96 8.87 22.03
C GLU A 202 -5.79 8.00 22.50
N LEU A 203 -5.60 6.82 21.91
CA LEU A 203 -4.59 5.86 22.35
C LEU A 203 -3.16 6.39 22.22
N GLY A 204 -2.86 7.17 21.18
CA GLY A 204 -1.52 7.71 20.98
C GLY A 204 -1.14 8.79 21.98
N ILE A 205 -2.10 9.41 22.68
CA ILE A 205 -1.80 10.38 23.74
C ILE A 205 -1.10 9.68 24.90
N TYR A 206 -1.48 8.43 25.24
CA TYR A 206 -0.90 7.71 26.38
C TYR A 206 0.61 7.49 26.26
N GLU A 207 1.15 7.44 25.03
CA GLU A 207 2.59 7.27 24.79
C GLU A 207 3.42 8.49 25.19
N TYR A 208 2.76 9.64 25.33
CA TYR A 208 3.36 10.89 25.80
C TYR A 208 3.01 11.19 27.26
N THR A 209 2.45 10.22 27.99
CA THR A 209 2.11 10.37 29.41
C THR A 209 2.98 9.48 30.29
N GLU A 210 3.30 9.98 31.49
CA GLU A 210 3.96 9.19 32.55
C GLU A 210 3.00 9.07 33.74
N LEU A 211 2.51 7.86 33.99
CA LEU A 211 1.49 7.63 35.02
C LEU A 211 2.12 7.63 36.42
N LYS A 212 1.54 8.41 37.34
CA LYS A 212 1.92 8.44 38.75
C LYS A 212 0.73 8.16 39.64
N THR A 213 0.78 7.05 40.36
CA THR A 213 -0.19 6.73 41.41
C THR A 213 0.30 7.31 42.75
N VAL A 214 -0.52 8.14 43.39
CA VAL A 214 -0.27 8.66 44.74
C VAL A 214 -1.27 8.02 45.69
N ALA A 215 -0.77 7.29 46.68
CA ALA A 215 -1.57 6.69 47.74
C ALA A 215 -1.29 7.39 49.07
N MET A 216 -2.34 7.89 49.72
CA MET A 216 -2.26 8.55 51.00
C MET A 216 -3.07 7.79 52.04
N LYS A 217 -2.43 7.44 53.17
CA LYS A 217 -3.14 6.87 54.32
C LYS A 217 -4.10 7.93 54.88
N ILE A 218 -5.37 7.59 54.99
CA ILE A 218 -6.40 8.40 55.65
C ILE A 218 -7.01 7.61 56.82
N SER A 219 -7.61 8.32 57.78
CA SER A 219 -8.21 7.73 58.98
C SER A 219 -9.38 6.80 58.66
N GLN A 220 -10.24 7.20 57.72
CA GLN A 220 -11.35 6.39 57.25
C GLN A 220 -11.69 6.79 55.80
N LYS A 221 -11.82 5.81 54.91
CA LYS A 221 -12.32 5.98 53.55
C LYS A 221 -13.84 5.78 53.55
N ASN A 222 -14.58 6.64 52.87
CA ASN A 222 -15.96 6.40 52.44
C ASN A 222 -16.03 6.46 50.90
N SER A 223 -17.13 5.95 50.32
CA SER A 223 -17.41 6.00 48.87
C SER A 223 -17.88 7.37 48.40
#